data_AF-A0A3M2SP73-F1
#
_entry.id   AF-A0A3M2SP73-F1
#
_cell.length_a   1.000
_cell.length_b   1.000
_cell.length_c   1.000
_cell.angle_alpha   90.00
_cell.angle_beta   90.00
_cell.angle_gamma   90.00
#
_symmetry.space_group_name_H-M   'P 1'
#
loop_
_entity.id
_entity.type
_entity.pdbx_description
1 polymer ?
#
loop_
_entity_poly.entity_id
_entity_poly.type
_entity_poly.pdbx_seq_one_letter_code
_entity_poly.pdbx_strand_id
1 'polypeptide(L)'
;MSVSERHNAPAPVVLLSGTKFSVSRCQPHDRYSRRNSNLASVPNAAASNNYTGILGSPAAPRHNGGPSSLASSTITTDVHAPYDLDEISLNEQYLAFRVVLDTRDPKDKQQLNKPNPKLLRLTPTQLYQLSTDVFDELIRRQAPSSPNGRPAFLLPNNAFSSTRNQTRQRLSAVGSPRFRDLLADVAYEIKRRIPHLARAYLEQTGNQQAVSSWGSAGSVGSSVTKKIHNKLIEEYKSQLRQLSDKHRSMDDGMKDRGGEINGILGEERSRATTDNLEKQEWDDMQLDLENKLAEAQNLNDSMRQQLQQIQEDHDVEMERLRNEVASARTKAQEAQRVAAQNAAAQQISRGDIEPVELDFFLEQVNGRLGHSLLEQQQEQRQAMKEIRAEIKEFLRETRALSQQSRLVYERQAEELGQTTKRLEQEVHEWRIRYACAKEQLRSTCASSVELGPEHKGIKLDRGKGLVDAHGLVENIHVIEFQAAIDKLLYKARTHDSGS
;
A
#
# COMPACT_ATOMS: atom_id res chain seq x y z
N MET A 1 68.80 28.82 19.69
CA MET A 1 68.30 29.36 20.97
C MET A 1 67.11 30.24 20.62
N SER A 2 65.87 30.05 21.07
CA SER A 2 65.34 29.34 22.23
C SER A 2 64.08 28.54 21.87
N VAL A 3 63.88 27.48 22.65
CA VAL A 3 62.79 26.52 22.61
C VAL A 3 61.59 27.08 23.38
N SER A 4 60.37 26.77 22.93
CA SER A 4 59.24 26.61 23.85
C SER A 4 58.35 25.47 23.39
N GLU A 5 58.09 24.62 24.37
CA GLU A 5 57.57 23.27 24.32
C GLU A 5 56.12 23.25 24.81
N ARG A 6 55.34 22.31 24.24
CA ARG A 6 54.24 21.54 24.86
C ARG A 6 52.92 22.28 25.18
N HIS A 7 51.80 21.74 24.67
CA HIS A 7 51.05 20.72 25.39
C HIS A 7 50.07 19.96 24.49
N ASN A 8 50.18 18.64 24.56
CA ASN A 8 49.30 17.63 23.99
C ASN A 8 48.42 17.11 25.14
N ALA A 9 47.10 16.99 24.95
CA ALA A 9 46.19 16.35 25.90
C ALA A 9 45.03 15.64 25.16
N PRO A 10 44.48 14.55 25.73
CA PRO A 10 43.87 13.45 24.97
C PRO A 10 42.34 13.52 24.89
N ALA A 11 41.79 12.84 23.88
CA ALA A 11 40.35 12.57 23.74
C ALA A 11 39.87 11.50 24.75
N PRO A 12 38.65 11.62 25.31
CA PRO A 12 38.10 10.61 26.20
C PRO A 12 37.41 9.47 25.44
N VAL A 13 37.72 8.24 25.87
CA VAL A 13 37.00 7.01 25.58
C VAL A 13 35.78 6.93 26.51
N VAL A 14 34.59 6.66 25.96
CA VAL A 14 33.42 6.23 26.74
C VAL A 14 32.84 4.95 26.11
N LEU A 15 32.74 3.93 26.94
CA LEU A 15 32.18 2.60 26.67
C LEU A 15 30.68 2.53 27.04
N LEU A 16 29.92 1.90 26.13
CA LEU A 16 28.67 1.12 26.26
C LEU A 16 27.56 1.52 27.26
N SER A 17 26.35 1.67 26.72
CA SER A 17 25.19 0.91 27.22
C SER A 17 24.12 0.70 26.14
N GLY A 18 23.62 -0.53 26.09
CA GLY A 18 22.71 -1.00 25.06
C GLY A 18 21.28 -0.51 25.21
N THR A 19 20.62 -0.38 24.07
CA THR A 19 19.15 -0.37 23.94
C THR A 19 18.78 -1.05 22.62
N LYS A 20 17.65 -1.76 22.69
CA LYS A 20 17.19 -2.79 21.76
C LYS A 20 16.73 -2.16 20.45
N PHE A 21 17.21 -2.68 19.31
CA PHE A 21 16.67 -2.34 17.99
C PHE A 21 15.60 -3.37 17.58
N SER A 22 14.39 -2.88 17.37
CA SER A 22 13.30 -3.61 16.72
C SER A 22 13.49 -3.61 15.21
N VAL A 23 13.33 -4.79 14.61
CA VAL A 23 13.48 -5.06 13.18
C VAL A 23 12.17 -4.73 12.48
N SER A 24 12.13 -3.63 11.73
CA SER A 24 11.07 -3.36 10.75
C SER A 24 11.52 -3.82 9.37
N ARG A 25 10.87 -4.89 8.91
CA ARG A 25 11.00 -5.50 7.59
C ARG A 25 10.19 -4.68 6.58
N CYS A 26 10.86 -3.95 5.72
CA CYS A 26 10.26 -3.40 4.50
C CYS A 26 11.05 -3.90 3.29
N GLN A 27 10.45 -4.81 2.53
CA GLN A 27 10.93 -5.20 1.20
C GLN A 27 10.49 -4.15 0.17
N PRO A 28 11.35 -3.72 -0.77
CA PRO A 28 10.93 -2.99 -1.94
C PRO A 28 10.52 -3.94 -3.07
N HIS A 29 9.36 -3.64 -3.66
CA HIS A 29 8.77 -4.31 -4.80
C HIS A 29 9.41 -3.75 -6.09
N ASP A 30 10.34 -4.49 -6.71
CA ASP A 30 10.88 -4.13 -8.02
C ASP A 30 9.85 -4.41 -9.13
N ARG A 31 9.41 -3.35 -9.82
CA ARG A 31 8.78 -3.45 -11.14
C ARG A 31 9.85 -3.37 -12.22
N TYR A 32 9.92 -4.43 -13.02
CA TYR A 32 10.57 -4.41 -14.32
C TYR A 32 9.94 -3.34 -15.22
N SER A 33 10.75 -2.42 -15.73
CA SER A 33 10.50 -1.82 -17.04
C SER A 33 11.82 -1.59 -17.76
N ARG A 34 12.06 -2.41 -18.79
CA ARG A 34 13.26 -2.39 -19.61
C ARG A 34 13.34 -1.10 -20.42
N ARG A 35 14.50 -0.46 -20.25
CA ARG A 35 15.12 0.53 -21.10
C ARG A 35 15.36 -0.06 -22.49
N ASN A 36 14.85 0.58 -23.54
CA ASN A 36 15.42 0.48 -24.90
C ASN A 36 15.82 1.87 -25.34
N SER A 37 17.14 2.08 -25.42
CA SER A 37 17.80 3.21 -26.07
C SER A 37 17.77 3.02 -27.57
N ASN A 38 17.49 4.08 -28.34
CA ASN A 38 18.20 4.40 -29.57
C ASN A 38 18.06 5.88 -29.92
N LEU A 39 19.19 6.42 -30.37
CA LEU A 39 19.50 7.80 -30.72
C LEU A 39 18.92 8.17 -32.10
N ALA A 40 18.37 9.39 -32.24
CA ALA A 40 18.49 10.24 -33.44
C ALA A 40 17.95 11.65 -33.16
N SER A 41 18.62 12.64 -33.72
CA SER A 41 18.54 14.08 -33.45
C SER A 41 17.49 14.83 -34.30
N VAL A 42 16.70 15.73 -33.67
CA VAL A 42 16.43 17.18 -34.01
C VAL A 42 15.70 17.52 -35.36
N PRO A 43 14.96 18.66 -35.55
CA PRO A 43 14.11 19.53 -34.70
C PRO A 43 12.69 19.88 -35.27
N ASN A 44 11.89 20.61 -34.47
CA ASN A 44 10.80 21.59 -34.74
C ASN A 44 10.12 21.68 -36.13
N ALA A 45 8.76 21.70 -36.13
CA ALA A 45 7.97 22.85 -36.63
C ALA A 45 6.44 22.70 -36.41
N ALA A 46 5.83 23.88 -36.28
CA ALA A 46 4.44 24.31 -36.10
C ALA A 46 3.31 23.74 -36.99
N ALA A 47 2.07 24.05 -36.55
CA ALA A 47 0.81 24.23 -37.30
C ALA A 47 0.08 22.93 -37.73
N SER A 48 -1.23 22.88 -38.02
CA SER A 48 -2.45 23.67 -37.78
C SER A 48 -3.57 22.93 -38.57
N ASN A 49 -4.80 22.94 -38.04
CA ASN A 49 -6.11 22.82 -38.72
C ASN A 49 -6.56 21.57 -39.54
N ASN A 50 -7.65 20.97 -39.02
CA ASN A 50 -8.95 20.60 -39.62
C ASN A 50 -9.21 20.83 -41.14
N TYR A 51 -9.82 19.85 -41.84
CA TYR A 51 -11.24 19.82 -42.30
C TYR A 51 -11.52 18.77 -43.42
N THR A 52 -12.75 18.21 -43.40
CA THR A 52 -13.57 17.60 -44.52
C THR A 52 -13.06 16.34 -45.24
N GLY A 53 -13.84 15.33 -45.66
CA GLY A 53 -15.29 15.08 -45.66
C GLY A 53 -15.71 14.22 -46.89
N ILE A 54 -16.59 13.21 -46.69
CA ILE A 54 -17.72 12.72 -47.57
C ILE A 54 -17.30 12.03 -48.93
N LEU A 55 -17.80 10.88 -49.47
CA LEU A 55 -19.11 10.20 -49.76
C LEU A 55 -18.83 8.67 -49.95
N GLY A 56 -19.75 7.67 -49.94
CA GLY A 56 -21.21 7.60 -50.06
C GLY A 56 -21.81 6.18 -49.78
N SER A 57 -23.15 6.14 -49.68
CA SER A 57 -24.14 5.13 -49.20
C SER A 57 -24.28 3.83 -50.06
N PRO A 58 -25.11 2.78 -49.73
CA PRO A 58 -26.38 2.80 -48.96
C PRO A 58 -26.82 1.58 -48.09
N ALA A 59 -27.94 1.82 -47.37
CA ALA A 59 -29.01 0.92 -46.91
C ALA A 59 -28.78 -0.03 -45.70
N ALA A 60 -29.61 0.20 -44.67
CA ALA A 60 -29.81 -0.64 -43.48
C ALA A 60 -30.62 -1.92 -43.79
N PRO A 61 -30.51 -2.95 -42.92
CA PRO A 61 -31.64 -3.18 -42.01
C PRO A 61 -31.22 -3.44 -40.56
N ARG A 62 -32.15 -3.14 -39.65
CA ARG A 62 -32.09 -3.38 -38.21
C ARG A 62 -31.99 -4.89 -37.91
N HIS A 63 -31.08 -5.31 -37.02
CA HIS A 63 -31.43 -5.98 -35.75
C HIS A 63 -30.19 -6.29 -34.88
N ASN A 64 -30.44 -6.33 -33.56
CA ASN A 64 -29.55 -6.64 -32.44
C ASN A 64 -28.66 -7.88 -32.61
N GLY A 65 -27.45 -7.83 -32.05
CA GLY A 65 -26.68 -9.02 -31.67
C GLY A 65 -25.20 -8.71 -31.48
N GLY A 66 -24.71 -8.80 -30.23
CA GLY A 66 -23.32 -8.52 -29.85
C GLY A 66 -22.28 -9.48 -30.45
N PRO A 67 -20.98 -9.17 -30.26
CA PRO A 67 -19.91 -9.83 -30.99
C PRO A 67 -19.60 -11.24 -30.47
N SER A 68 -19.39 -12.12 -31.46
CA SER A 68 -19.04 -13.53 -31.37
C SER A 68 -17.69 -13.79 -30.68
N SER A 69 -17.67 -14.90 -29.95
CA SER A 69 -16.47 -15.54 -29.40
C SER A 69 -16.09 -16.77 -30.24
N LEU A 70 -14.81 -16.86 -30.63
CA LEU A 70 -14.05 -18.07 -30.97
C LEU A 70 -12.65 -17.78 -30.41
N ALA A 71 -11.93 -18.60 -29.66
CA ALA A 71 -12.15 -19.89 -29.06
C ALA A 71 -11.03 -20.01 -27.99
N SER A 72 -11.33 -20.62 -26.85
CA SER A 72 -10.35 -21.49 -26.18
C SER A 72 -11.08 -22.29 -25.11
N SER A 73 -11.33 -23.55 -25.44
CA SER A 73 -11.82 -24.58 -24.55
C SER A 73 -10.69 -25.05 -23.63
N THR A 74 -10.93 -24.99 -22.32
CA THR A 74 -10.42 -26.00 -21.38
C THR A 74 -11.54 -26.34 -20.43
N ILE A 75 -11.99 -27.59 -20.50
CA ILE A 75 -12.95 -28.20 -19.59
C ILE A 75 -12.24 -28.43 -18.26
N THR A 76 -12.67 -27.74 -17.20
CA THR A 76 -12.59 -28.23 -15.82
C THR A 76 -13.85 -27.78 -15.08
N THR A 77 -14.76 -28.74 -14.87
CA THR A 77 -15.60 -28.91 -13.68
C THR A 77 -16.09 -27.65 -12.98
N ASP A 78 -17.34 -27.35 -13.30
CA ASP A 78 -18.32 -26.62 -12.50
C ASP A 78 -18.29 -27.09 -11.04
N VAL A 79 -17.69 -26.25 -10.18
CA VAL A 79 -17.93 -26.23 -8.74
C VAL A 79 -18.17 -24.78 -8.42
N HIS A 80 -19.41 -24.44 -8.06
CA HIS A 80 -19.83 -23.15 -7.57
C HIS A 80 -18.78 -22.58 -6.58
N ALA A 81 -17.95 -21.66 -7.03
CA ALA A 81 -17.28 -20.73 -6.14
C ALA A 81 -18.38 -19.83 -5.56
N PRO A 82 -18.68 -19.88 -4.26
CA PRO A 82 -19.58 -18.90 -3.66
C PRO A 82 -18.90 -17.54 -3.85
N TYR A 83 -19.66 -16.59 -4.36
CA TYR A 83 -19.26 -15.21 -4.36
C TYR A 83 -19.15 -14.77 -2.89
N ASP A 84 -17.95 -14.78 -2.31
CA ASP A 84 -17.62 -14.14 -1.01
C ASP A 84 -17.73 -12.61 -1.17
N LEU A 85 -18.94 -12.14 -1.45
CA LEU A 85 -19.35 -10.76 -1.25
C LEU A 85 -19.60 -10.61 0.24
N ASP A 86 -18.52 -10.45 1.01
CA ASP A 86 -18.45 -10.00 2.41
C ASP A 86 -19.82 -10.02 3.15
N GLU A 87 -20.38 -11.23 3.31
CA GLU A 87 -21.78 -11.42 3.72
C GLU A 87 -22.02 -10.83 5.11
N ILE A 88 -20.95 -10.73 5.90
CA ILE A 88 -20.87 -10.08 7.20
C ILE A 88 -21.20 -8.58 7.08
N SER A 89 -20.52 -7.87 6.18
CA SER A 89 -20.75 -6.44 5.90
C SER A 89 -22.17 -6.20 5.41
N LEU A 90 -22.70 -7.09 4.55
CA LEU A 90 -24.07 -6.97 4.05
C LEU A 90 -25.13 -7.28 5.11
N ASN A 91 -24.83 -8.20 6.04
CA ASN A 91 -25.67 -8.49 7.20
C ASN A 91 -25.76 -7.30 8.15
N GLU A 92 -24.64 -6.65 8.45
CA GLU A 92 -24.61 -5.43 9.26
C GLU A 92 -25.48 -4.33 8.64
N GLN A 93 -25.32 -4.10 7.33
CA GLN A 93 -26.13 -3.14 6.59
C GLN A 93 -27.63 -3.48 6.68
N TYR A 94 -27.99 -4.75 6.48
CA TYR A 94 -29.37 -5.23 6.58
C TYR A 94 -29.98 -5.01 7.97
N LEU A 95 -29.22 -5.31 9.04
CA LEU A 95 -29.64 -5.09 10.42
C LEU A 95 -29.88 -3.61 10.70
N ALA A 96 -28.97 -2.73 10.27
CA ALA A 96 -29.13 -1.28 10.41
C ALA A 96 -30.39 -0.77 9.68
N PHE A 97 -30.69 -1.31 8.49
CA PHE A 97 -31.90 -0.98 7.77
C PHE A 97 -33.16 -1.45 8.51
N ARG A 98 -33.13 -2.65 9.11
CA ARG A 98 -34.24 -3.21 9.90
C ARG A 98 -34.55 -2.38 11.13
N VAL A 99 -33.55 -2.06 11.95
CA VAL A 99 -33.71 -1.20 13.14
C VAL A 99 -34.45 0.09 12.78
N VAL A 100 -34.02 0.71 11.69
CA VAL A 100 -34.59 1.97 11.20
C VAL A 100 -36.02 1.77 10.72
N LEU A 101 -36.31 0.70 9.98
CA LEU A 101 -37.65 0.43 9.44
C LEU A 101 -38.64 -0.10 10.49
N ASP A 102 -38.18 -0.72 11.58
CA ASP A 102 -39.02 -1.30 12.63
C ASP A 102 -39.51 -0.28 13.66
N THR A 103 -38.89 0.91 13.72
CA THR A 103 -39.38 2.08 14.50
C THR A 103 -40.70 2.68 13.97
N ARG A 104 -41.31 2.09 12.92
CA ARG A 104 -42.52 2.59 12.25
C ARG A 104 -43.81 1.94 12.78
N ASP A 105 -44.89 2.72 12.73
CA ASP A 105 -46.26 2.26 13.01
C ASP A 105 -46.62 1.00 12.21
N PRO A 106 -47.31 0.01 12.81
CA PRO A 106 -47.57 -1.29 12.18
C PRO A 106 -48.43 -1.22 10.91
N LYS A 107 -49.19 -0.13 10.70
CA LYS A 107 -50.02 0.09 9.50
C LYS A 107 -49.19 0.31 8.22
N ASP A 108 -47.98 0.85 8.35
CA ASP A 108 -47.12 1.14 7.20
C ASP A 108 -46.23 -0.05 6.78
N LYS A 109 -46.16 -1.11 7.61
CA LYS A 109 -45.36 -2.31 7.34
C LYS A 109 -45.87 -3.11 6.13
N GLN A 110 -47.13 -2.92 5.73
CA GLN A 110 -47.74 -3.64 4.61
C GLN A 110 -47.35 -3.09 3.23
N GLN A 111 -46.98 -1.81 3.09
CA GLN A 111 -46.63 -1.23 1.79
C GLN A 111 -45.19 -1.55 1.33
N LEU A 112 -44.29 -1.88 2.25
CA LEU A 112 -42.84 -2.02 2.01
C LEU A 112 -42.37 -3.42 1.57
N ASN A 113 -43.30 -4.38 1.38
CA ASN A 113 -42.97 -5.77 1.06
C ASN A 113 -43.03 -6.10 -0.44
N LYS A 114 -43.00 -5.11 -1.32
CA LYS A 114 -43.11 -5.32 -2.77
C LYS A 114 -41.71 -5.34 -3.41
N PRO A 115 -41.41 -6.33 -4.29
CA PRO A 115 -40.16 -6.32 -5.03
C PRO A 115 -40.10 -5.14 -5.98
N ASN A 116 -39.07 -4.31 -5.86
CA ASN A 116 -38.82 -3.25 -6.84
C ASN A 116 -38.17 -3.86 -8.10
N PRO A 117 -38.84 -3.84 -9.27
CA PRO A 117 -38.34 -4.51 -10.48
C PRO A 117 -37.02 -3.93 -10.98
N LYS A 118 -36.66 -2.70 -10.59
CA LYS A 118 -35.38 -2.08 -10.92
C LYS A 118 -34.23 -2.71 -10.13
N LEU A 119 -34.46 -3.10 -8.87
CA LEU A 119 -33.46 -3.77 -8.03
C LEU A 119 -33.29 -5.25 -8.41
N LEU A 120 -34.35 -5.90 -8.91
CA LEU A 120 -34.29 -7.27 -9.41
C LEU A 120 -33.26 -7.44 -10.54
N ARG A 121 -33.08 -6.40 -11.37
CA ARG A 121 -32.20 -6.43 -12.54
C ARG A 121 -30.73 -6.13 -12.21
N LEU A 122 -30.42 -5.73 -10.97
CA LEU A 122 -29.05 -5.44 -10.56
C LEU A 122 -28.25 -6.74 -10.36
N THR A 123 -26.97 -6.71 -10.75
CA THR A 123 -26.04 -7.79 -10.41
C THR A 123 -25.76 -7.79 -8.89
N PRO A 124 -25.32 -8.92 -8.30
CA PRO A 124 -24.96 -8.98 -6.89
C PRO A 124 -23.95 -7.90 -6.47
N THR A 125 -22.93 -7.65 -7.28
CA THR A 125 -21.95 -6.59 -7.06
C THR A 125 -22.56 -5.19 -7.09
N GLN A 126 -23.49 -4.93 -8.02
CA GLN A 126 -24.19 -3.65 -8.10
C GLN A 126 -25.12 -3.43 -6.90
N LEU A 127 -25.78 -4.49 -6.43
CA LEU A 127 -26.60 -4.45 -5.23
C LEU A 127 -25.75 -4.14 -3.99
N TYR A 128 -24.58 -4.77 -3.87
CA TYR A 128 -23.65 -4.51 -2.77
C TYR A 128 -23.11 -3.07 -2.77
N GLN A 129 -22.77 -2.53 -3.95
CA GLN A 129 -22.37 -1.14 -4.08
C GLN A 129 -23.51 -0.19 -3.67
N LEU A 130 -24.74 -0.46 -4.12
CA LEU A 130 -25.91 0.31 -3.76
C LEU A 130 -26.23 0.23 -2.27
N SER A 131 -26.16 -0.97 -1.66
CA SER A 131 -26.43 -1.15 -0.22
C SER A 131 -25.40 -0.42 0.63
N THR A 132 -24.13 -0.47 0.24
CA THR A 132 -23.05 0.28 0.89
C THR A 132 -23.27 1.79 0.78
N ASP A 133 -23.60 2.31 -0.40
CA ASP A 133 -23.86 3.74 -0.60
C ASP A 133 -25.10 4.21 0.22
N VAL A 134 -26.14 3.38 0.32
CA VAL A 134 -27.33 3.64 1.15
C VAL A 134 -27.03 3.55 2.65
N PHE A 135 -26.16 2.63 3.06
CA PHE A 135 -25.70 2.51 4.44
C PHE A 135 -24.86 3.70 4.87
N ASP A 136 -23.88 4.12 4.08
CA ASP A 136 -23.09 5.33 4.33
C ASP A 136 -23.98 6.55 4.51
N GLU A 137 -25.00 6.70 3.65
CA GLU A 137 -25.97 7.78 3.75
C GLU A 137 -26.85 7.66 5.00
N LEU A 138 -27.18 6.44 5.44
CA LEU A 138 -27.92 6.21 6.68
C LEU A 138 -27.09 6.60 7.91
N ILE A 139 -25.82 6.21 7.95
CA ILE A 139 -24.89 6.59 9.02
C ILE A 139 -24.69 8.10 9.04
N ARG A 140 -24.46 8.72 7.87
CA ARG A 140 -24.43 10.18 7.74
C ARG A 140 -25.72 10.77 8.31
N ARG A 141 -26.89 10.20 7.94
CA ARG A 141 -28.30 10.34 8.43
C ARG A 141 -28.52 10.33 9.94
N GLN A 142 -27.67 9.61 10.67
CA GLN A 142 -27.80 9.40 12.11
C GLN A 142 -26.70 10.10 12.93
N ALA A 143 -25.60 10.52 12.29
CA ALA A 143 -24.51 11.22 12.95
C ALA A 143 -25.02 12.43 13.79
N PRO A 144 -24.58 12.57 15.05
CA PRO A 144 -24.96 13.69 15.91
C PRO A 144 -24.47 15.01 15.32
N SER A 145 -25.18 16.11 15.63
CA SER A 145 -24.77 17.43 15.17
C SER A 145 -23.47 17.84 15.87
N SER A 146 -22.36 17.83 15.12
CA SER A 146 -21.03 18.29 15.54
C SER A 146 -20.94 19.83 15.49
N PRO A 147 -20.00 20.49 16.21
CA PRO A 147 -19.83 21.95 16.16
C PRO A 147 -19.61 22.51 14.75
N ASN A 148 -19.04 21.72 13.84
CA ASN A 148 -18.82 22.08 12.42
C ASN A 148 -20.04 21.78 11.51
N GLY A 149 -21.17 21.36 12.10
CA GLY A 149 -22.36 20.94 11.38
C GLY A 149 -22.25 19.55 10.75
N ARG A 150 -23.40 18.99 10.35
CA ARG A 150 -23.48 17.75 9.57
C ARG A 150 -23.09 18.04 8.11
N PRO A 151 -22.18 17.28 7.48
CA PRO A 151 -21.91 17.43 6.05
C PRO A 151 -23.20 17.29 5.23
N ALA A 152 -23.49 18.25 4.35
CA ALA A 152 -24.73 18.27 3.58
C ALA A 152 -24.87 17.07 2.62
N PHE A 153 -23.73 16.53 2.16
CA PHE A 153 -23.65 15.38 1.26
C PHE A 153 -22.45 14.49 1.61
N LEU A 154 -22.46 13.26 1.11
CA LEU A 154 -21.32 12.34 1.21
C LEU A 154 -20.11 12.88 0.43
N LEU A 155 -18.96 13.05 1.11
CA LEU A 155 -17.75 13.59 0.48
C LEU A 155 -17.23 12.66 -0.64
N PRO A 156 -16.66 13.22 -1.72
CA PRO A 156 -16.03 12.43 -2.77
C PRO A 156 -14.91 11.56 -2.22
N ASN A 157 -14.91 10.27 -2.56
CA ASN A 157 -13.83 9.35 -2.22
C ASN A 157 -13.01 9.05 -3.48
N ASN A 158 -11.68 9.21 -3.40
CA ASN A 158 -10.74 8.96 -4.50
C ASN A 158 -10.69 7.49 -4.95
N ALA A 159 -11.09 6.55 -4.08
CA ALA A 159 -11.24 5.14 -4.41
C ALA A 159 -12.47 4.83 -5.29
N PHE A 160 -13.38 5.79 -5.44
CA PHE A 160 -14.59 5.64 -6.24
C PHE A 160 -14.51 6.43 -7.55
N SER A 161 -15.18 5.91 -8.58
CA SER A 161 -15.32 6.64 -9.84
C SER A 161 -16.08 7.95 -9.64
N SER A 162 -15.80 8.93 -10.50
CA SER A 162 -16.50 10.22 -10.50
C SER A 162 -18.03 10.04 -10.56
N THR A 163 -18.51 9.09 -11.36
CA THR A 163 -19.94 8.74 -11.47
C THR A 163 -20.53 8.18 -10.18
N ARG A 164 -19.78 7.35 -9.44
CA ARG A 164 -20.24 6.81 -8.15
C ARG A 164 -20.30 7.91 -7.09
N ASN A 165 -19.28 8.77 -7.03
CA ASN A 165 -19.30 9.94 -6.13
C ASN A 165 -20.46 10.90 -6.43
N GLN A 166 -20.75 11.16 -7.71
CA GLN A 166 -21.92 11.94 -8.11
C GLN A 166 -23.24 11.28 -7.67
N THR A 167 -23.33 9.96 -7.72
CA THR A 167 -24.49 9.20 -7.27
C THR A 167 -24.65 9.28 -5.74
N ARG A 168 -23.56 9.12 -4.97
CA ARG A 168 -23.54 9.29 -3.51
C ARG A 168 -23.97 10.69 -3.09
N GLN A 169 -23.50 11.73 -3.79
CA GLN A 169 -23.94 13.10 -3.57
C GLN A 169 -25.45 13.28 -3.85
N ARG A 170 -25.96 12.69 -4.93
CA ARG A 170 -27.41 12.73 -5.26
C ARG A 170 -28.26 11.96 -4.25
N LEU A 171 -27.73 10.88 -3.69
CA LEU A 171 -28.41 10.10 -2.64
C LEU A 171 -28.62 10.94 -1.37
N SER A 172 -27.66 11.80 -1.03
CA SER A 172 -27.82 12.76 0.07
C SER A 172 -28.91 13.81 -0.17
N ALA A 173 -29.21 14.14 -1.43
CA ALA A 173 -30.29 15.05 -1.81
C ALA A 173 -31.70 14.39 -1.77
N VAL A 174 -31.79 13.07 -1.59
CA VAL A 174 -33.07 12.37 -1.48
C VAL A 174 -33.74 12.69 -0.14
N GLY A 175 -34.98 13.19 -0.18
CA GLY A 175 -35.75 13.48 1.04
C GLY A 175 -35.95 12.25 1.94
N SER A 176 -36.05 12.46 3.25
CA SER A 176 -36.24 11.40 4.27
C SER A 176 -37.30 10.33 3.91
N PRO A 177 -38.53 10.67 3.45
CA PRO A 177 -39.52 9.65 3.12
C PRO A 177 -39.10 8.77 1.94
N ARG A 178 -38.58 9.36 0.85
CA ARG A 178 -38.10 8.61 -0.32
C ARG A 178 -36.86 7.77 -0.02
N PHE A 179 -36.00 8.25 0.88
CA PHE A 179 -34.84 7.50 1.33
C PHE A 179 -35.25 6.29 2.18
N ARG A 180 -36.31 6.42 3.00
CA ARG A 180 -36.89 5.31 3.75
C ARG A 180 -37.52 4.25 2.84
N ASP A 181 -38.18 4.65 1.76
CA ASP A 181 -38.69 3.72 0.75
C ASP A 181 -37.54 2.97 0.05
N LEU A 182 -36.45 3.66 -0.28
CA LEU A 182 -35.25 3.05 -0.84
C LEU A 182 -34.60 2.04 0.13
N LEU A 183 -34.51 2.37 1.43
CA LEU A 183 -34.03 1.45 2.47
C LEU A 183 -34.87 0.17 2.52
N ALA A 184 -36.18 0.30 2.39
CA ALA A 184 -37.10 -0.81 2.39
C ALA A 184 -36.92 -1.72 1.18
N ASP A 185 -36.83 -1.12 -0.01
CA ASP A 185 -36.62 -1.84 -1.26
C ASP A 185 -35.30 -2.62 -1.24
N VAL A 186 -34.20 -1.99 -0.75
CA VAL A 186 -32.88 -2.64 -0.64
C VAL A 186 -32.89 -3.73 0.44
N ALA A 187 -33.50 -3.49 1.60
CA ALA A 187 -33.61 -4.51 2.65
C ALA A 187 -34.44 -5.72 2.18
N TYR A 188 -35.52 -5.49 1.43
CA TYR A 188 -36.32 -6.56 0.83
C TYR A 188 -35.50 -7.35 -0.22
N GLU A 189 -34.73 -6.65 -1.06
CA GLU A 189 -33.85 -7.29 -2.05
C GLU A 189 -32.78 -8.16 -1.41
N ILE A 190 -32.11 -7.68 -0.34
CA ILE A 190 -31.12 -8.44 0.43
C ILE A 190 -31.77 -9.67 1.07
N LYS A 191 -32.91 -9.49 1.76
CA LYS A 191 -33.66 -10.60 2.37
C LYS A 191 -34.06 -11.67 1.35
N ARG A 192 -34.42 -11.27 0.12
CA ARG A 192 -34.83 -12.22 -0.92
C ARG A 192 -33.64 -12.98 -1.50
N ARG A 193 -32.51 -12.30 -1.77
CA ARG A 193 -31.33 -12.93 -2.36
C ARG A 193 -30.54 -13.76 -1.34
N ILE A 194 -30.61 -13.39 -0.07
CA ILE A 194 -29.83 -14.00 1.01
C ILE A 194 -30.74 -14.33 2.21
N PRO A 195 -31.56 -15.39 2.09
CA PRO A 195 -32.59 -15.72 3.09
C PRO A 195 -32.02 -16.17 4.44
N HIS A 196 -30.79 -16.69 4.51
CA HIS A 196 -30.18 -17.15 5.75
C HIS A 196 -29.81 -15.98 6.69
N LEU A 197 -29.47 -14.80 6.16
CA LEU A 197 -29.24 -13.58 6.97
C LEU A 197 -30.52 -13.13 7.70
N ALA A 198 -31.68 -13.30 7.07
CA ALA A 198 -32.95 -12.96 7.69
C ALA A 198 -33.34 -13.90 8.84
N ARG A 199 -32.81 -15.14 8.85
CA ARG A 199 -33.04 -16.11 9.92
C ARG A 199 -32.27 -15.75 11.18
N ALA A 200 -31.01 -15.30 11.05
CA ALA A 200 -30.20 -14.83 12.18
C ALA A 200 -30.84 -13.63 12.92
N TYR A 201 -31.49 -12.72 12.19
CA TYR A 201 -32.23 -11.60 12.79
C TYR A 201 -33.47 -12.02 13.60
N LEU A 202 -34.21 -13.04 13.14
CA LEU A 202 -35.39 -13.55 13.85
C LEU A 202 -35.01 -14.29 15.13
N GLU A 203 -33.88 -15.01 15.12
CA GLU A 203 -33.34 -15.71 16.30
C GLU A 203 -32.88 -14.73 17.39
N GLN A 204 -32.41 -13.52 17.04
CA GLN A 204 -32.03 -12.46 18.00
C GLN A 204 -33.22 -11.71 18.63
N THR A 205 -34.37 -11.63 17.95
CA THR A 205 -35.52 -10.82 18.40
C THR A 205 -36.66 -11.61 19.07
N GLY A 206 -36.67 -12.94 18.95
CA GLY A 206 -37.71 -13.83 19.49
C GLY A 206 -37.71 -14.08 21.01
N ASN A 207 -36.69 -13.62 21.75
CA ASN A 207 -36.51 -13.97 23.18
C ASN A 207 -37.25 -13.07 24.20
N GLN A 208 -38.13 -12.15 23.79
CA GLN A 208 -38.75 -11.16 24.70
C GLN A 208 -40.24 -11.40 25.03
N GLN A 209 -40.88 -12.51 24.63
CA GLN A 209 -42.35 -12.62 24.65
C GLN A 209 -42.98 -13.89 25.26
N ALA A 210 -42.27 -14.69 26.05
CA ALA A 210 -42.79 -15.99 26.50
C ALA A 210 -42.54 -16.33 27.98
N VAL A 211 -43.08 -15.59 28.95
CA VAL A 211 -43.28 -16.10 30.34
C VAL A 211 -44.47 -15.43 31.04
N SER A 212 -45.69 -15.95 30.89
CA SER A 212 -46.78 -15.83 31.90
C SER A 212 -47.89 -16.84 31.61
N SER A 213 -48.46 -17.45 32.66
CA SER A 213 -49.43 -18.56 32.64
C SER A 213 -48.70 -19.92 32.51
N TRP A 214 -48.86 -20.93 33.36
CA TRP A 214 -50.06 -21.50 33.98
C TRP A 214 -49.67 -22.21 35.29
N GLY A 215 -50.54 -22.23 36.30
CA GLY A 215 -50.36 -23.05 37.50
C GLY A 215 -51.68 -23.43 38.17
N SER A 216 -51.71 -24.66 38.70
CA SER A 216 -52.56 -25.20 39.78
C SER A 216 -53.77 -26.08 39.44
N ALA A 217 -53.73 -27.35 39.88
CA ALA A 217 -54.71 -27.99 40.79
C ALA A 217 -54.38 -29.48 41.07
N GLY A 218 -54.48 -29.92 42.35
CA GLY A 218 -54.50 -31.34 42.79
C GLY A 218 -55.85 -32.04 42.48
N SER A 219 -56.20 -33.26 42.91
CA SER A 219 -55.81 -34.11 44.04
C SER A 219 -56.60 -35.45 43.99
N VAL A 220 -56.00 -36.58 44.45
CA VAL A 220 -56.59 -37.84 45.04
C VAL A 220 -57.51 -38.75 44.17
N GLY A 221 -57.47 -40.09 44.12
CA GLY A 221 -56.68 -41.19 44.73
C GLY A 221 -57.32 -42.59 44.43
N SER A 222 -56.59 -43.72 44.49
CA SER A 222 -57.07 -45.12 44.73
C SER A 222 -55.89 -46.10 44.78
N SER A 223 -55.92 -47.23 45.53
CA SER A 223 -54.68 -47.97 45.90
C SER A 223 -54.11 -48.95 44.85
N VAL A 224 -54.91 -49.35 43.85
CA VAL A 224 -54.42 -50.09 42.66
C VAL A 224 -54.04 -49.11 41.55
N THR A 225 -54.77 -47.99 41.45
CA THR A 225 -54.33 -46.84 40.68
C THR A 225 -53.11 -46.19 41.30
N LYS A 226 -52.82 -46.26 42.60
CA LYS A 226 -51.59 -45.72 43.24
C LYS A 226 -50.34 -46.37 42.67
N LYS A 227 -50.37 -47.64 42.28
CA LYS A 227 -49.20 -48.29 41.63
C LYS A 227 -49.04 -47.84 40.19
N ILE A 228 -50.13 -47.71 39.44
CA ILE A 228 -50.13 -47.23 38.04
C ILE A 228 -49.82 -45.72 37.99
N HIS A 229 -50.47 -44.94 38.83
CA HIS A 229 -50.25 -43.53 39.10
C HIS A 229 -48.87 -43.29 39.69
N ASN A 230 -48.32 -44.14 40.58
CA ASN A 230 -46.91 -44.02 40.96
C ASN A 230 -45.99 -44.28 39.78
N LYS A 231 -46.23 -45.31 38.97
CA LYS A 231 -45.42 -45.55 37.76
C LYS A 231 -45.49 -44.37 36.79
N LEU A 232 -46.70 -43.84 36.56
CA LEU A 232 -46.95 -42.68 35.70
C LEU A 232 -46.36 -41.39 36.30
N ILE A 233 -46.45 -41.21 37.62
CA ILE A 233 -45.77 -40.12 38.34
C ILE A 233 -44.26 -40.27 38.20
N GLU A 234 -43.69 -41.46 38.35
CA GLU A 234 -42.25 -41.68 38.21
C GLU A 234 -41.80 -41.49 36.76
N GLU A 235 -42.62 -41.85 35.77
CA GLU A 235 -42.37 -41.57 34.36
C GLU A 235 -42.45 -40.07 34.07
N TYR A 236 -43.46 -39.35 34.57
CA TYR A 236 -43.54 -37.90 34.46
C TYR A 236 -42.43 -37.17 35.22
N LYS A 237 -42.02 -37.68 36.39
CA LYS A 237 -40.86 -37.17 37.15
C LYS A 237 -39.57 -37.42 36.38
N SER A 238 -39.43 -38.57 35.72
CA SER A 238 -38.29 -38.89 34.87
C SER A 238 -38.24 -37.94 33.66
N GLN A 239 -39.37 -37.70 33.00
CA GLN A 239 -39.50 -36.72 31.92
C GLN A 239 -39.19 -35.30 32.40
N LEU A 240 -39.67 -34.89 33.58
CA LEU A 240 -39.36 -33.60 34.20
C LEU A 240 -37.88 -33.47 34.54
N ARG A 241 -37.24 -34.52 35.05
CA ARG A 241 -35.79 -34.55 35.28
C ARG A 241 -35.04 -34.42 33.96
N GLN A 242 -35.43 -35.17 32.93
CA GLN A 242 -34.80 -35.10 31.61
C GLN A 242 -34.95 -33.71 30.96
N LEU A 243 -36.13 -33.09 31.08
CA LEU A 243 -36.36 -31.71 30.64
C LEU A 243 -35.53 -30.71 31.44
N SER A 244 -35.46 -30.87 32.77
CA SER A 244 -34.66 -30.02 33.65
C SER A 244 -33.16 -30.14 33.36
N ASP A 245 -32.66 -31.36 33.15
CA ASP A 245 -31.27 -31.63 32.79
C ASP A 245 -30.94 -31.08 31.39
N LYS A 246 -31.87 -31.19 30.44
CA LYS A 246 -31.75 -30.56 29.13
C LYS A 246 -31.73 -29.03 29.22
N HIS A 247 -32.57 -28.44 30.07
CA HIS A 247 -32.58 -27.00 30.30
C HIS A 247 -31.27 -26.54 30.93
N ARG A 248 -30.77 -27.27 31.91
CA ARG A 248 -29.48 -27.01 32.56
C ARG A 248 -28.32 -27.11 31.56
N SER A 249 -28.31 -28.16 30.74
CA SER A 249 -27.33 -28.33 29.66
C SER A 249 -27.42 -27.19 28.63
N MET A 250 -28.63 -26.72 28.32
CA MET A 250 -28.84 -25.59 27.43
C MET A 250 -28.34 -24.28 28.05
N ASP A 251 -28.63 -24.03 29.32
CA ASP A 251 -28.16 -22.85 30.06
C ASP A 251 -26.64 -22.84 30.21
N ASP A 252 -26.03 -23.99 30.52
CA ASP A 252 -24.58 -24.15 30.59
C ASP A 252 -23.95 -23.90 29.21
N GLY A 253 -24.53 -24.43 28.13
CA GLY A 253 -24.08 -24.17 26.76
C GLY A 253 -24.35 -22.74 26.28
N MET A 254 -25.33 -22.03 26.83
CA MET A 254 -25.53 -20.59 26.57
C MET A 254 -24.51 -19.76 27.33
N LYS A 255 -24.17 -20.14 28.56
CA LYS A 255 -23.16 -19.48 29.37
C LYS A 255 -21.76 -19.64 28.80
N ASP A 256 -21.44 -20.84 28.31
CA ASP A 256 -20.17 -21.14 27.66
C ASP A 256 -20.01 -20.33 26.36
N ARG A 257 -21.03 -20.36 25.49
CA ARG A 257 -21.08 -19.51 24.28
C ARG A 257 -21.01 -18.01 24.60
N GLY A 258 -21.66 -17.57 25.68
CA GLY A 258 -21.55 -16.18 26.16
C GLY A 258 -20.13 -15.82 26.64
N GLY A 259 -19.42 -16.77 27.26
CA GLY A 259 -18.02 -16.64 27.63
C GLY A 259 -17.11 -16.54 26.42
N GLU A 260 -17.30 -17.41 25.42
CA GLU A 260 -16.55 -17.40 24.16
C GLU A 260 -16.75 -16.08 23.40
N ILE A 261 -17.99 -15.60 23.26
CA ILE A 261 -18.29 -14.32 22.60
C ILE A 261 -17.60 -13.14 23.31
N ASN A 262 -17.65 -13.11 24.65
CA ASN A 262 -16.95 -12.09 25.42
C ASN A 262 -15.42 -12.19 25.28
N GLY A 263 -14.88 -13.40 25.18
CA GLY A 263 -13.47 -13.65 24.91
C GLY A 263 -13.03 -13.11 23.56
N ILE A 264 -13.77 -13.43 22.49
CA ILE A 264 -13.51 -12.94 21.14
C ILE A 264 -13.60 -11.41 21.08
N LEU A 265 -14.63 -10.81 21.70
CA LEU A 265 -14.77 -9.35 21.76
C LEU A 265 -13.62 -8.69 22.54
N GLY A 266 -13.14 -9.31 23.61
CA GLY A 266 -12.00 -8.83 24.39
C GLY A 266 -10.68 -8.90 23.61
N GLU A 267 -10.46 -9.99 22.87
CA GLU A 267 -9.30 -10.14 22.00
C GLU A 267 -9.35 -9.15 20.84
N GLU A 268 -10.50 -8.98 20.19
CA GLU A 268 -10.70 -8.02 19.10
C GLU A 268 -10.49 -6.58 19.56
N ARG A 269 -10.99 -6.24 20.77
CA ARG A 269 -10.73 -4.91 21.36
C ARG A 269 -9.24 -4.70 21.63
N SER A 270 -8.54 -5.73 22.08
CA SER A 270 -7.09 -5.65 22.34
C SER A 270 -6.31 -5.48 21.04
N ARG A 271 -6.65 -6.25 19.99
CA ARG A 271 -6.10 -6.10 18.64
C ARG A 271 -6.38 -4.72 18.05
N ALA A 272 -7.62 -4.23 18.15
CA ALA A 272 -7.96 -2.90 17.68
C ALA A 272 -7.18 -1.80 18.39
N THR A 273 -6.86 -1.96 19.69
CA THR A 273 -6.01 -0.98 20.40
C THR A 273 -4.56 -1.03 19.95
N THR A 274 -4.00 -2.21 19.66
CA THR A 274 -2.63 -2.33 19.14
C THR A 274 -2.54 -1.76 17.73
N ASP A 275 -3.50 -2.08 16.87
CA ASP A 275 -3.51 -1.61 15.48
C ASP A 275 -3.68 -0.09 15.39
N ASN A 276 -4.49 0.51 16.27
CA ASN A 276 -4.60 1.96 16.35
C ASN A 276 -3.31 2.62 16.83
N LEU A 277 -2.59 2.00 17.78
CA LEU A 277 -1.31 2.53 18.26
C LEU A 277 -0.24 2.42 17.17
N GLU A 278 -0.13 1.28 16.49
CA GLU A 278 0.79 1.10 15.36
C GLU A 278 0.49 2.10 14.25
N LYS A 279 -0.80 2.31 13.92
CA LYS A 279 -1.20 3.30 12.93
C LYS A 279 -0.80 4.72 13.34
N GLN A 280 -0.96 5.07 14.61
CA GLN A 280 -0.51 6.35 15.12
C GLN A 280 1.02 6.50 15.00
N GLU A 281 1.79 5.47 15.34
CA GLU A 281 3.24 5.46 15.17
C GLU A 281 3.65 5.62 13.69
N TRP A 282 2.91 5.01 12.77
CA TRP A 282 3.11 5.19 11.33
C TRP A 282 2.79 6.61 10.86
N ASP A 283 1.69 7.20 11.34
CA ASP A 283 1.31 8.57 11.02
C ASP A 283 2.35 9.57 11.57
N ASP A 284 2.84 9.35 12.79
CA ASP A 284 3.91 10.15 13.41
C ASP A 284 5.24 10.02 12.65
N MET A 285 5.60 8.81 12.21
CA MET A 285 6.79 8.57 11.39
C MET A 285 6.68 9.23 10.01
N GLN A 286 5.49 9.16 9.38
CA GLN A 286 5.24 9.82 8.12
C GLN A 286 5.40 11.33 8.26
N LEU A 287 4.87 11.92 9.33
CA LEU A 287 5.01 13.35 9.61
C LEU A 287 6.48 13.75 9.81
N ASP A 288 7.27 12.97 10.55
CA ASP A 288 8.71 13.22 10.72
C ASP A 288 9.46 13.16 9.38
N LEU A 289 9.14 12.18 8.53
CA LEU A 289 9.72 12.07 7.19
C LEU A 289 9.33 13.22 6.27
N GLU A 290 8.07 13.65 6.31
CA GLU A 290 7.58 14.82 5.57
C GLU A 290 8.28 16.10 6.03
N ASN A 291 8.45 16.29 7.34
CA ASN A 291 9.20 17.43 7.90
C ASN A 291 10.67 17.40 7.47
N LYS A 292 11.35 16.27 7.57
CA LYS A 292 12.74 16.11 7.11
C LYS A 292 12.88 16.36 5.61
N LEU A 293 11.90 15.94 4.81
CA LEU A 293 11.87 16.20 3.38
C LEU A 293 11.72 17.70 3.10
N ALA A 294 10.82 18.38 3.80
CA ALA A 294 10.64 19.83 3.68
C ALA A 294 11.89 20.62 4.12
N GLU A 295 12.52 20.22 5.22
CA GLU A 295 13.80 20.80 5.68
C GLU A 295 14.91 20.61 4.64
N ALA A 296 15.05 19.39 4.09
CA ALA A 296 16.03 19.11 3.05
C ALA A 296 15.75 19.91 1.77
N GLN A 297 14.49 20.08 1.38
CA GLN A 297 14.10 20.92 0.25
C GLN A 297 14.45 22.40 0.50
N ASN A 298 14.08 22.94 1.66
CA ASN A 298 14.40 24.32 2.03
C ASN A 298 15.92 24.58 2.07
N LEU A 299 16.70 23.63 2.60
CA LEU A 299 18.16 23.73 2.60
C LEU A 299 18.72 23.68 1.18
N ASN A 300 18.18 22.82 0.30
CA ASN A 300 18.59 22.75 -1.10
C ASN A 300 18.29 24.06 -1.83
N ASP A 301 17.10 24.62 -1.63
CA ASP A 301 16.71 25.91 -2.22
C ASP A 301 17.59 27.06 -1.70
N SER A 302 17.91 27.07 -0.40
CA SER A 302 18.86 28.02 0.19
C SER A 302 20.26 27.88 -0.40
N MET A 303 20.78 26.65 -0.53
CA MET A 303 22.07 26.41 -1.17
C MET A 303 22.08 26.82 -2.65
N ARG A 304 20.99 26.58 -3.38
CA ARG A 304 20.83 27.03 -4.77
C ARG A 304 20.84 28.56 -4.87
N GLN A 305 20.14 29.23 -3.97
CA GLN A 305 20.15 30.70 -3.90
C GLN A 305 21.55 31.24 -3.57
N GLN A 306 22.27 30.63 -2.63
CA GLN A 306 23.65 31.02 -2.33
C GLN A 306 24.59 30.82 -3.51
N LEU A 307 24.47 29.69 -4.23
CA LEU A 307 25.25 29.45 -5.44
C LEU A 307 24.93 30.48 -6.53
N GLN A 308 23.66 30.80 -6.72
CA GLN A 308 23.23 31.82 -7.67
C GLN A 308 23.77 33.20 -7.28
N GLN A 309 23.68 33.57 -6.00
CA GLN A 309 24.21 34.84 -5.51
C GLN A 309 25.72 34.92 -5.71
N ILE A 310 26.46 33.86 -5.39
CA ILE A 310 27.91 33.80 -5.61
C ILE A 310 28.21 33.95 -7.10
N GLN A 311 27.47 33.27 -7.99
CA GLN A 311 27.65 33.41 -9.44
C GLN A 311 27.40 34.84 -9.92
N GLU A 312 26.30 35.46 -9.48
CA GLU A 312 25.96 36.84 -9.82
C GLU A 312 27.02 37.83 -9.32
N ASP A 313 27.48 37.68 -8.08
CA ASP A 313 28.55 38.51 -7.49
C ASP A 313 29.87 38.35 -8.27
N HIS A 314 30.22 37.12 -8.65
CA HIS A 314 31.39 36.85 -9.49
C HIS A 314 31.26 37.46 -10.88
N ASP A 315 30.08 37.37 -11.51
CA ASP A 315 29.84 37.94 -12.83
C ASP A 315 29.94 39.48 -12.80
N VAL A 316 29.39 40.10 -11.75
CA VAL A 316 29.50 41.55 -11.53
C VAL A 316 30.96 41.97 -11.33
N GLU A 317 31.72 41.24 -10.51
CA GLU A 317 33.15 41.55 -10.30
C GLU A 317 33.97 41.32 -11.58
N MET A 318 33.68 40.27 -12.34
CA MET A 318 34.32 40.00 -13.63
C MET A 318 34.05 41.13 -14.63
N GLU A 319 32.81 41.63 -14.72
CA GLU A 319 32.47 42.77 -15.56
C GLU A 319 33.11 44.07 -15.06
N ARG A 320 33.18 44.30 -13.74
CA ARG A 320 33.89 45.43 -13.14
C ARG A 320 35.37 45.42 -13.51
N LEU A 321 36.06 44.30 -13.32
CA LEU A 321 37.48 44.14 -13.65
C LEU A 321 37.71 44.27 -15.16
N ARG A 322 36.84 43.72 -16.01
CA ARG A 322 36.90 43.92 -17.47
C ARG A 322 36.79 45.38 -17.85
N ASN A 323 35.85 46.11 -17.26
CA ASN A 323 35.68 47.54 -17.48
C ASN A 323 36.89 48.35 -16.99
N GLU A 324 37.47 47.98 -15.84
CA GLU A 324 38.68 48.60 -15.32
C GLU A 324 39.87 48.39 -16.27
N VAL A 325 40.09 47.15 -16.73
CA VAL A 325 41.13 46.80 -17.71
C VAL A 325 40.91 47.54 -19.04
N ALA A 326 39.67 47.62 -19.53
CA ALA A 326 39.35 48.37 -20.74
C ALA A 326 39.64 49.88 -20.57
N SER A 327 39.30 50.46 -19.41
CA SER A 327 39.59 51.86 -19.10
C SER A 327 41.10 52.13 -18.96
N ALA A 328 41.85 51.20 -18.36
CA ALA A 328 43.30 51.31 -18.24
C ALA A 328 43.96 51.20 -19.62
N ARG A 329 43.47 50.29 -20.47
CA ARG A 329 43.97 50.12 -21.84
C ARG A 329 43.73 51.34 -22.71
N THR A 330 42.54 51.95 -22.64
CA THR A 330 42.23 53.19 -23.38
C THR A 330 43.10 54.36 -22.89
N LYS A 331 43.25 54.55 -21.58
CA LYS A 331 44.16 55.56 -21.02
C LYS A 331 45.61 55.34 -21.44
N ALA A 332 46.10 54.09 -21.41
CA ALA A 332 47.45 53.76 -21.86
C ALA A 332 47.64 54.05 -23.35
N GLN A 333 46.66 53.69 -24.19
CA GLN A 333 46.69 53.96 -25.63
C GLN A 333 46.65 55.46 -25.95
N GLU A 334 45.87 56.25 -25.19
CA GLU A 334 45.81 57.70 -25.33
C GLU A 334 47.10 58.37 -24.84
N ALA A 335 47.66 57.96 -23.70
CA ALA A 335 48.97 58.41 -23.25
C ALA A 335 50.07 58.09 -24.27
N GLN A 336 50.00 56.91 -24.90
CA GLN A 336 50.94 56.51 -25.96
C GLN A 336 50.74 57.33 -27.24
N ARG A 337 49.50 57.67 -27.63
CA ARG A 337 49.23 58.61 -28.74
C ARG A 337 49.77 60.01 -28.45
N VAL A 338 49.54 60.54 -27.25
CA VAL A 338 50.03 61.86 -26.86
C VAL A 338 51.56 61.87 -26.78
N ALA A 339 52.17 60.83 -26.24
CA ALA A 339 53.63 60.68 -26.24
C ALA A 339 54.19 60.59 -27.67
N ALA A 340 53.55 59.86 -28.58
CA ALA A 340 53.95 59.79 -29.98
C ALA A 340 53.77 61.13 -30.72
N GLN A 341 52.68 61.87 -30.48
CA GLN A 341 52.47 63.20 -31.03
C GLN A 341 53.49 64.21 -30.50
N ASN A 342 53.79 64.19 -29.20
CA ASN A 342 54.80 65.05 -28.59
C ASN A 342 56.21 64.70 -29.07
N ALA A 343 56.54 63.42 -29.24
CA ALA A 343 57.80 62.97 -29.82
C ALA A 343 57.93 63.41 -31.28
N ALA A 344 56.87 63.27 -32.08
CA ALA A 344 56.85 63.74 -33.47
C ALA A 344 56.99 65.27 -33.55
N ALA A 345 56.32 66.03 -32.68
CA ALA A 345 56.46 67.48 -32.60
C ALA A 345 57.87 67.92 -32.19
N GLN A 346 58.51 67.22 -31.25
CA GLN A 346 59.90 67.46 -30.87
C GLN A 346 60.89 67.12 -31.99
N GLN A 347 60.60 66.11 -32.81
CA GLN A 347 61.41 65.77 -33.98
C GLN A 347 61.26 66.80 -35.10
N ILE A 348 60.06 67.33 -35.35
CA ILE A 348 59.81 68.40 -36.34
C ILE A 348 60.53 69.71 -35.93
N SER A 349 60.65 70.00 -34.64
CA SER A 349 61.43 71.15 -34.14
C SER A 349 62.95 70.94 -34.14
N ARG A 350 63.46 69.72 -34.34
CA ARG A 350 64.90 69.43 -34.34
C ARG A 350 65.58 69.49 -35.72
N GLY A 351 64.83 69.74 -36.79
CA GLY A 351 65.39 70.18 -38.07
C GLY A 351 66.17 69.16 -38.90
N ASP A 352 66.67 68.05 -38.34
CA ASP A 352 67.49 67.09 -39.08
C ASP A 352 67.23 65.65 -38.61
N ILE A 353 66.40 64.88 -39.32
CA ILE A 353 66.39 63.41 -39.24
C ILE A 353 66.18 62.85 -40.65
N GLU A 354 67.18 62.14 -41.14
CA GLU A 354 67.17 61.41 -42.42
C GLU A 354 66.08 60.32 -42.43
N PRO A 355 65.43 60.03 -43.57
CA PRO A 355 64.30 59.08 -43.68
C PRO A 355 64.59 57.67 -43.15
N VAL A 356 65.86 57.29 -43.05
CA VAL A 356 66.32 55.96 -42.65
C VAL A 356 66.22 55.72 -41.13
N GLU A 357 66.28 56.76 -40.30
CA GLU A 357 66.24 56.63 -38.82
C GLU A 357 64.81 56.47 -38.28
N LEU A 358 63.81 57.03 -38.98
CA LEU A 358 62.40 56.92 -38.61
C LEU A 358 61.87 55.49 -38.82
N ASP A 359 62.32 54.84 -39.90
CA ASP A 359 61.94 53.47 -40.25
C ASP A 359 62.47 52.47 -39.21
N PHE A 360 63.73 52.63 -38.80
CA PHE A 360 64.34 51.81 -37.74
C PHE A 360 63.61 51.93 -36.39
N PHE A 361 63.16 53.13 -36.03
CA PHE A 361 62.43 53.34 -34.77
C PHE A 361 61.02 52.75 -34.82
N LEU A 362 60.30 52.90 -35.94
CA LEU A 362 58.99 52.27 -36.17
C LEU A 362 59.08 50.74 -36.16
N GLU A 363 60.11 50.18 -36.78
CA GLU A 363 60.36 48.74 -36.79
C GLU A 363 60.69 48.20 -35.39
N GLN A 364 61.48 48.95 -34.59
CA GLN A 364 61.76 48.59 -33.20
C GLN A 364 60.50 48.62 -32.32
N VAL A 365 59.64 49.63 -32.46
CA VAL A 365 58.39 49.75 -31.67
C VAL A 365 57.38 48.68 -32.10
N ASN A 366 57.23 48.43 -33.40
CA ASN A 366 56.38 47.35 -33.91
C ASN A 366 56.89 45.96 -33.50
N GLY A 367 58.21 45.75 -33.51
CA GLY A 367 58.83 44.53 -33.02
C GLY A 367 58.56 44.28 -31.53
N ARG A 368 58.67 45.33 -30.70
CA ARG A 368 58.31 45.26 -29.28
C ARG A 368 56.83 44.98 -29.05
N LEU A 369 55.95 45.61 -29.82
CA LEU A 369 54.50 45.38 -29.73
C LEU A 369 54.13 43.95 -30.15
N GLY A 370 54.77 43.43 -31.20
CA GLY A 370 54.62 42.05 -31.66
C GLY A 370 55.10 41.03 -30.63
N HIS A 371 56.26 41.26 -30.01
CA HIS A 371 56.75 40.42 -28.92
C HIS A 371 55.82 40.42 -27.70
N SER A 372 55.33 41.59 -27.27
CA SER A 372 54.40 41.69 -26.14
C SER A 372 53.05 40.99 -26.41
N LEU A 373 52.51 41.11 -27.63
CA LEU A 373 51.28 40.41 -28.01
C LEU A 373 51.46 38.88 -28.03
N LEU A 374 52.62 38.41 -28.48
CA LEU A 374 52.95 36.99 -28.54
C LEU A 374 53.16 36.40 -27.14
N GLU A 375 53.84 37.14 -26.27
CA GLU A 375 54.01 36.81 -24.85
C GLU A 375 52.66 36.70 -24.14
N GLN A 376 51.77 37.70 -24.32
CA GLN A 376 50.42 37.66 -23.75
C GLN A 376 49.60 36.46 -24.27
N GLN A 377 49.71 36.13 -25.56
CA GLN A 377 49.05 34.95 -26.11
C GLN A 377 49.61 33.64 -25.51
N GLN A 378 50.92 33.59 -25.24
CA GLN A 378 51.57 32.44 -24.64
C GLN A 378 51.16 32.25 -23.18
N GLU A 379 51.08 33.33 -22.40
CA GLU A 379 50.55 33.32 -21.02
C GLU A 379 49.10 32.82 -20.98
N GLN A 380 48.23 33.31 -21.85
CA GLN A 380 46.84 32.83 -21.91
C GLN A 380 46.76 31.34 -22.27
N ARG A 381 47.61 30.87 -23.20
CA ARG A 381 47.70 29.43 -23.53
C ARG A 381 48.19 28.61 -22.35
N GLN A 382 49.10 29.14 -21.55
CA GLN A 382 49.64 28.47 -20.38
C GLN A 382 48.60 28.38 -19.26
N ALA A 383 47.91 29.49 -18.93
CA ALA A 383 46.81 29.50 -17.97
C ALA A 383 45.69 28.51 -18.38
N MET A 384 45.33 28.47 -19.67
CA MET A 384 44.34 27.50 -20.18
C MET A 384 44.83 26.04 -20.11
N LYS A 385 46.14 25.79 -20.20
CA LYS A 385 46.70 24.44 -19.98
C LYS A 385 46.64 24.05 -18.51
N GLU A 386 46.91 24.98 -17.60
CA GLU A 386 46.86 24.77 -16.15
C GLU A 386 45.43 24.49 -15.69
N ILE A 387 44.45 25.31 -16.07
CA ILE A 387 43.03 25.06 -15.78
C ILE A 387 42.59 23.69 -16.32
N ARG A 388 43.00 23.32 -17.53
CA ARG A 388 42.69 21.99 -18.08
C ARG A 388 43.38 20.85 -17.32
N ALA A 389 44.56 21.06 -16.76
CA ALA A 389 45.22 20.07 -15.93
C ALA A 389 44.50 19.92 -14.59
N GLU A 390 44.08 21.03 -13.99
CA GLU A 390 43.35 21.07 -12.72
C GLU A 390 41.97 20.40 -12.85
N ILE A 391 41.19 20.73 -13.89
CA ILE A 391 39.91 20.06 -14.17
C ILE A 391 40.11 18.56 -14.36
N LYS A 392 41.18 18.14 -15.04
CA LYS A 392 41.46 16.72 -15.21
C LYS A 392 41.75 16.04 -13.87
N GLU A 393 42.41 16.73 -12.95
CA GLU A 393 42.67 16.20 -11.61
C GLU A 393 41.40 16.13 -10.77
N PHE A 394 40.59 17.18 -10.74
CA PHE A 394 39.27 17.15 -10.08
C PHE A 394 38.38 16.02 -10.61
N LEU A 395 38.39 15.77 -11.92
CA LEU A 395 37.64 14.66 -12.51
C LEU A 395 38.21 13.28 -12.10
N ARG A 396 39.51 13.16 -11.85
CA ARG A 396 40.10 11.93 -11.31
C ARG A 396 39.68 11.73 -9.86
N GLU A 397 39.80 12.77 -9.03
CA GLU A 397 39.40 12.72 -7.62
C GLU A 397 37.91 12.41 -7.47
N THR A 398 37.05 13.06 -8.27
CA THR A 398 35.61 12.81 -8.27
C THR A 398 35.30 11.35 -8.64
N ARG A 399 35.99 10.79 -9.65
CA ARG A 399 35.83 9.37 -10.00
C ARG A 399 36.34 8.45 -8.90
N ALA A 400 37.48 8.76 -8.28
CA ALA A 400 38.05 7.96 -7.20
C ALA A 400 37.13 7.94 -5.96
N LEU A 401 36.61 9.10 -5.55
CA LEU A 401 35.63 9.23 -4.47
C LEU A 401 34.33 8.49 -4.80
N SER A 402 33.84 8.58 -6.03
CA SER A 402 32.65 7.85 -6.47
C SER A 402 32.86 6.33 -6.43
N GLN A 403 34.04 5.84 -6.85
CA GLN A 403 34.39 4.43 -6.75
C GLN A 403 34.50 3.96 -5.29
N GLN A 404 35.15 4.75 -4.43
CA GLN A 404 35.26 4.44 -3.01
C GLN A 404 33.87 4.39 -2.35
N SER A 405 33.00 5.36 -2.65
CA SER A 405 31.61 5.39 -2.17
C SER A 405 30.82 4.16 -2.65
N ARG A 406 30.96 3.76 -3.92
CA ARG A 406 30.34 2.54 -4.46
C ARG A 406 30.76 1.29 -3.69
N LEU A 407 32.05 1.14 -3.37
CA LEU A 407 32.56 -0.02 -2.61
C LEU A 407 32.04 -0.08 -1.18
N VAL A 408 31.72 1.06 -0.56
CA VAL A 408 31.09 1.10 0.77
C VAL A 408 29.64 0.62 0.68
N TYR A 409 28.87 1.12 -0.29
CA TYR A 409 27.49 0.66 -0.51
C TYR A 409 27.41 -0.82 -0.89
N GLU A 410 28.35 -1.30 -1.70
CA GLU A 410 28.41 -2.71 -2.10
C GLU A 410 28.69 -3.62 -0.90
N ARG A 411 29.62 -3.23 -0.02
CA ARG A 411 29.85 -3.95 1.26
C ARG A 411 28.62 -3.94 2.16
N GLN A 412 27.98 -2.79 2.33
CA GLN A 412 26.77 -2.69 3.15
C GLN A 412 25.62 -3.54 2.60
N ALA A 413 25.45 -3.58 1.27
CA ALA A 413 24.45 -4.42 0.61
C ALA A 413 24.75 -5.92 0.81
N GLU A 414 26.03 -6.31 0.76
CA GLU A 414 26.43 -7.69 1.01
C GLU A 414 26.17 -8.10 2.48
N GLU A 415 26.52 -7.24 3.44
CA GLU A 415 26.24 -7.46 4.87
C GLU A 415 24.74 -7.62 5.14
N LEU A 416 23.89 -6.74 4.59
CA LEU A 416 22.44 -6.86 4.69
C LEU A 416 21.90 -8.11 3.99
N GLY A 417 22.52 -8.53 2.88
CA GLY A 417 22.21 -9.79 2.22
C GLY A 417 22.53 -11.01 3.08
N GLN A 418 23.65 -10.99 3.80
CA GLN A 418 24.03 -12.06 4.74
C GLN A 418 23.08 -12.13 5.94
N THR A 419 22.69 -10.99 6.51
CA THR A 419 21.72 -10.97 7.62
C THR A 419 20.34 -11.45 7.17
N THR A 420 19.90 -11.07 5.97
CA THR A 420 18.65 -11.56 5.39
C THR A 420 18.66 -13.08 5.24
N LYS A 421 19.73 -13.65 4.67
CA LYS A 421 19.88 -15.11 4.56
C LYS A 421 19.86 -15.81 5.91
N ARG A 422 20.53 -15.26 6.93
CA ARG A 422 20.51 -15.81 8.29
C ARG A 422 19.09 -15.81 8.86
N LEU A 423 18.37 -14.69 8.75
CA LEU A 423 17.00 -14.57 9.24
C LEU A 423 16.04 -15.52 8.50
N GLU A 424 16.24 -15.71 7.19
CA GLU A 424 15.47 -16.69 6.41
C GLU A 424 15.69 -18.12 6.89
N GLN A 425 16.94 -18.49 7.21
CA GLN A 425 17.26 -19.80 7.80
C GLN A 425 16.61 -19.98 9.16
N GLU A 426 16.69 -18.98 10.04
CA GLU A 426 16.05 -19.01 11.36
C GLU A 426 14.52 -19.18 11.23
N VAL A 427 13.87 -18.40 10.36
CA VAL A 427 12.43 -18.53 10.10
C VAL A 427 12.10 -19.93 9.58
N HIS A 428 12.92 -20.49 8.68
CA HIS A 428 12.73 -21.85 8.19
C HIS A 428 12.83 -22.90 9.31
N GLU A 429 13.85 -22.79 10.17
CA GLU A 429 13.99 -23.65 11.35
C GLU A 429 12.79 -23.53 12.28
N TRP A 430 12.33 -22.32 12.57
CA TRP A 430 11.16 -22.10 13.43
C TRP A 430 9.89 -22.67 12.82
N ARG A 431 9.72 -22.60 11.50
CA ARG A 431 8.59 -23.25 10.81
C ARG A 431 8.63 -24.77 10.94
N ILE A 432 9.81 -25.39 10.81
CA ILE A 432 9.98 -26.83 11.03
C ILE A 432 9.66 -27.18 12.48
N ARG A 433 10.23 -26.46 13.46
CA ARG A 433 9.98 -26.69 14.89
C ARG A 433 8.51 -26.54 15.24
N TYR A 434 7.85 -25.52 14.70
CA TYR A 434 6.41 -25.31 14.88
C TYR A 434 5.59 -26.45 14.27
N ALA A 435 5.92 -26.92 13.06
CA ALA A 435 5.24 -28.05 12.43
C ALA A 435 5.41 -29.34 13.26
N CYS A 436 6.62 -29.63 13.74
CA CYS A 436 6.89 -30.76 14.62
C CYS A 436 6.11 -30.67 15.94
N ALA A 437 6.09 -29.50 16.59
CA ALA A 437 5.36 -29.30 17.83
C ALA A 437 3.83 -29.41 17.63
N LYS A 438 3.32 -28.88 16.51
CA LYS A 438 1.90 -29.00 16.13
C LYS A 438 1.51 -30.45 15.90
N GLU A 439 2.37 -31.23 15.25
CA GLU A 439 2.13 -32.66 15.03
C GLU A 439 2.21 -33.45 16.35
N GLN A 440 3.15 -33.13 17.23
CA GLN A 440 3.22 -33.70 18.59
C GLN A 440 1.97 -33.38 19.42
N LEU A 441 1.42 -32.17 19.30
CA LEU A 441 0.17 -31.82 19.97
C LEU A 441 -1.01 -32.60 19.38
N ARG A 442 -1.06 -32.74 18.06
CA ARG A 442 -2.09 -33.56 17.40
C ARG A 442 -2.01 -35.03 17.80
N SER A 443 -0.81 -35.60 17.90
CA SER A 443 -0.64 -37.00 18.31
C SER A 443 -0.97 -37.23 19.78
N THR A 444 -0.65 -36.29 20.67
CA THR A 444 -1.03 -36.36 22.10
C THR A 444 -2.53 -36.10 22.32
N CYS A 445 -3.15 -35.24 21.50
CA CYS A 445 -4.60 -35.09 21.47
C CYS A 445 -5.29 -36.32 20.86
N ALA A 446 -4.74 -36.92 19.80
CA ALA A 446 -5.26 -38.17 19.23
C ALA A 446 -5.12 -39.34 20.23
N SER A 447 -4.00 -39.43 20.96
CA SER A 447 -3.84 -40.42 22.04
C SER A 447 -4.77 -40.18 23.23
N SER A 448 -5.37 -39.00 23.35
CA SER A 448 -6.37 -38.68 24.39
C SER A 448 -7.82 -38.90 23.91
N VAL A 449 -8.04 -39.19 22.63
CA VAL A 449 -9.39 -39.39 22.04
C VAL A 449 -9.68 -40.87 21.70
N GLU A 450 -8.69 -41.78 21.76
CA GLU A 450 -8.93 -43.22 21.58
C GLU A 450 -9.08 -43.96 22.92
N LEU A 451 -10.33 -44.04 23.40
CA LEU A 451 -10.82 -45.22 24.13
C LEU A 451 -11.83 -45.96 23.23
N GLY A 452 -11.31 -46.87 22.40
CA GLY A 452 -12.09 -47.83 21.63
C GLY A 452 -11.15 -48.90 21.06
N PRO A 453 -11.27 -50.17 21.43
CA PRO A 453 -10.27 -51.16 21.07
C PRO A 453 -10.50 -51.64 19.63
N GLU A 454 -9.41 -51.78 18.88
CA GLU A 454 -8.92 -53.06 18.34
C GLU A 454 -8.00 -52.78 17.14
N HIS A 455 -6.71 -52.98 17.35
CA HIS A 455 -5.73 -53.15 16.27
C HIS A 455 -6.08 -54.37 15.42
N LYS A 456 -6.35 -54.16 14.13
CA LYS A 456 -6.10 -55.16 13.10
C LYS A 456 -5.32 -54.55 11.95
N GLY A 457 -4.16 -55.17 11.71
CA GLY A 457 -3.23 -54.79 10.67
C GLY A 457 -3.84 -54.77 9.28
N ILE A 458 -3.14 -54.02 8.44
CA ILE A 458 -3.33 -53.78 7.01
C ILE A 458 -3.87 -55.03 6.30
N LYS A 459 -5.19 -55.09 6.11
CA LYS A 459 -5.81 -55.75 4.97
C LYS A 459 -6.42 -54.64 4.14
N LEU A 460 -5.80 -54.37 2.99
CA LEU A 460 -6.42 -53.61 1.92
C LEU A 460 -7.63 -54.39 1.42
N ASP A 461 -8.76 -54.25 2.10
CA ASP A 461 -10.04 -54.70 1.59
C ASP A 461 -10.41 -53.75 0.45
N ARG A 462 -10.28 -54.25 -0.78
CA ARG A 462 -10.54 -53.55 -2.05
C ARG A 462 -12.02 -53.16 -2.26
N GLY A 463 -12.79 -52.94 -1.19
CA GLY A 463 -14.25 -52.86 -1.27
C GLY A 463 -14.97 -51.95 -0.29
N LYS A 464 -14.30 -51.26 0.64
CA LYS A 464 -15.01 -50.34 1.55
C LYS A 464 -14.07 -49.26 2.09
N GLY A 465 -14.43 -48.00 1.88
CA GLY A 465 -13.93 -46.89 2.68
C GLY A 465 -13.00 -45.88 2.00
N LEU A 466 -12.96 -45.75 0.68
CA LEU A 466 -12.30 -44.56 0.08
C LEU A 466 -13.17 -43.30 0.20
N VAL A 467 -14.45 -43.47 0.52
CA VAL A 467 -15.48 -42.47 0.32
C VAL A 467 -16.43 -42.49 1.52
N ASP A 468 -16.65 -41.33 2.13
CA ASP A 468 -17.63 -41.10 3.21
C ASP A 468 -19.06 -41.39 2.70
N ALA A 469 -20.02 -41.55 3.63
CA ALA A 469 -21.43 -41.83 3.37
C ALA A 469 -22.11 -40.85 2.38
N HIS A 470 -21.48 -39.70 2.13
CA HIS A 470 -21.91 -38.66 1.18
C HIS A 470 -21.25 -38.74 -0.21
N GLY A 471 -20.44 -39.76 -0.50
CA GLY A 471 -19.79 -39.87 -1.81
C GLY A 471 -18.50 -39.05 -1.95
N LEU A 472 -17.97 -38.49 -0.86
CA LEU A 472 -16.75 -37.68 -0.82
C LEU A 472 -15.54 -38.48 -0.33
N VAL A 473 -14.40 -38.34 -1.01
CA VAL A 473 -13.17 -39.02 -0.62
C VAL A 473 -12.66 -38.44 0.70
N GLU A 474 -12.39 -39.30 1.69
CA GLU A 474 -11.86 -38.85 2.97
C GLU A 474 -10.48 -38.22 2.80
N ASN A 475 -10.27 -37.05 3.41
CA ASN A 475 -9.04 -36.28 3.26
C ASN A 475 -7.79 -37.02 3.77
N ILE A 476 -7.98 -37.97 4.68
CA ILE A 476 -6.91 -38.85 5.20
C ILE A 476 -6.26 -39.62 4.05
N HIS A 477 -7.07 -40.21 3.16
CA HIS A 477 -6.57 -40.98 2.03
C HIS A 477 -5.93 -40.11 0.94
N VAL A 478 -6.42 -38.88 0.77
CA VAL A 478 -5.81 -37.90 -0.16
C VAL A 478 -4.42 -37.50 0.34
N ILE A 479 -4.27 -37.24 1.64
CA ILE A 479 -2.98 -36.89 2.25
C ILE A 479 -2.00 -38.07 2.21
N GLU A 480 -2.47 -39.29 2.49
CA GLU A 480 -1.64 -40.50 2.40
C GLU A 480 -1.15 -40.76 0.97
N PHE A 481 -2.03 -40.59 -0.03
CA PHE A 481 -1.67 -40.71 -1.43
C PHE A 481 -0.66 -39.64 -1.85
N GLN A 482 -0.88 -38.38 -1.46
CA GLN A 482 0.03 -37.28 -1.74
C GLN A 482 1.41 -37.53 -1.13
N ALA A 483 1.47 -37.98 0.12
CA ALA A 483 2.72 -38.33 0.79
C ALA A 483 3.44 -39.52 0.15
N ALA A 484 2.71 -40.49 -0.40
CA ALA A 484 3.29 -41.61 -1.14
C ALA A 484 3.90 -41.18 -2.49
N ILE A 485 3.22 -40.31 -3.23
CA ILE A 485 3.72 -39.68 -4.45
C ILE A 485 4.98 -38.87 -4.16
N ASP A 486 4.96 -38.04 -3.12
CA ASP A 486 6.11 -37.20 -2.77
C ASP A 486 7.32 -38.04 -2.36
N LYS A 487 7.11 -39.15 -1.64
CA LYS A 487 8.18 -40.13 -1.33
C LYS A 487 8.74 -40.80 -2.59
N LEU A 488 7.88 -41.13 -3.56
CA LEU A 488 8.29 -41.71 -4.82
C LEU A 488 9.11 -40.71 -5.65
N LEU A 489 8.64 -39.46 -5.76
CA LEU A 489 9.33 -38.39 -6.48
C LEU A 489 10.64 -38.00 -5.81
N TYR A 490 10.68 -37.98 -4.48
CA TYR A 490 11.91 -37.79 -3.71
C TYR A 490 12.91 -38.89 -4.03
N LYS A 491 12.50 -40.17 -3.90
CA LYS A 491 13.38 -41.30 -4.23
C LYS A 491 13.86 -41.26 -5.67
N ALA A 492 12.98 -41.03 -6.64
CA ALA A 492 13.33 -40.93 -8.05
C ALA A 492 14.36 -39.82 -8.31
N ARG A 493 14.17 -38.63 -7.73
CA ARG A 493 15.11 -37.50 -7.89
C ARG A 493 16.44 -37.70 -7.16
N THR A 494 16.47 -38.45 -6.07
CA THR A 494 17.71 -38.76 -5.34
C THR A 494 18.47 -39.97 -5.88
N HIS A 495 17.79 -40.87 -6.60
CA HIS A 495 18.36 -42.12 -7.10
C HIS A 495 18.84 -42.01 -8.56
N ASP A 496 18.52 -40.91 -9.26
CA ASP A 496 19.00 -40.60 -10.62
C ASP A 496 20.31 -39.77 -10.63
N SER A 497 20.86 -39.44 -9.45
CA SER A 497 22.17 -38.79 -9.30
C SER A 497 23.32 -39.79 -9.08
N GLY A 498 23.11 -41.05 -9.43
CA GLY A 498 24.08 -42.13 -9.21
C GLY A 498 23.94 -43.28 -10.20
N SER A 499 24.10 -42.99 -11.50
CA SER A 499 24.68 -43.94 -12.46
C SER A 499 25.38 -43.21 -13.60
#